data_AF-A0A1C5RYA4-F1
#
_entry.id   AF-A0A1C5RYA4-F1
#
_cell.length_a   1.000
_cell.length_b   1.000
_cell.length_c   1.000
_cell.angle_alpha   90.00
_cell.angle_beta   90.00
_cell.angle_gamma   90.00
#
_symmetry.space_group_name_H-M   'P 1'
#
loop_
_entity.id
_entity.type
_entity.pdbx_description
1 polymer ?
#
loop_
_entity_poly.entity_id
_entity_poly.type
_entity_poly.pdbx_seq_one_letter_code
_entity_poly.pdbx_strand_id
1 'polypeptide(L)'
;MNLMFTAKGITAKQFGDSKDGRLAEYVSIVENTTLPEEYSDLSPDEMKERSREILYDSFYNDSKTMIMSPIERFRQALNKRLDAEVESAAAGRETALVIQLVCSASVLVIVGIVLIVFESLYVRPINDYSESLSKRNENSAEFDLSNVRVSPKGAYELFRFGELFNRLSQILQNELKKRETAEV
;
A
#
# COMPACT_ATOMS: atom_id res chain seq x y z
N MET A 1 42.96 -26.51 -21.45
CA MET A 1 43.58 -25.78 -20.32
C MET A 1 44.84 -26.48 -19.81
N ASN A 2 44.77 -27.79 -19.56
CA ASN A 2 45.93 -28.61 -19.18
C ASN A 2 47.13 -28.46 -20.13
N LEU A 3 46.89 -28.55 -21.45
CA LEU A 3 47.93 -28.38 -22.48
C LEU A 3 48.74 -27.07 -22.34
N MET A 4 48.06 -25.96 -22.03
CA MET A 4 48.70 -24.65 -21.79
C MET A 4 49.43 -24.58 -20.45
N PHE A 5 48.97 -25.31 -19.43
CA PHE A 5 49.63 -25.37 -18.13
C PHE A 5 50.92 -26.17 -18.21
N THR A 6 50.91 -27.30 -18.92
CA THR A 6 52.10 -28.09 -19.25
C THR A 6 53.11 -27.27 -20.05
N ALA A 7 52.66 -26.56 -21.10
CA ALA A 7 53.52 -25.70 -21.91
C ALA A 7 54.24 -24.59 -21.12
N LYS A 8 53.59 -24.07 -20.06
CA LYS A 8 54.13 -22.99 -19.22
C LYS A 8 54.79 -23.47 -17.93
N GLY A 9 54.82 -24.78 -17.66
CA GLY A 9 55.32 -25.34 -16.40
C GLY A 9 54.55 -24.85 -15.17
N ILE A 10 53.24 -24.61 -15.32
CA ILE A 10 52.36 -24.13 -14.25
C ILE A 10 51.97 -25.33 -13.37
N THR A 11 52.22 -25.23 -12.06
CA THR A 11 51.93 -26.29 -11.09
C THR A 11 51.16 -25.74 -9.89
N ALA A 12 50.38 -26.58 -9.21
CA ALA A 12 49.57 -26.18 -8.05
C ALA A 12 50.42 -25.55 -6.93
N LYS A 13 51.69 -25.97 -6.80
CA LYS A 13 52.66 -25.43 -5.82
C LYS A 13 52.93 -23.94 -5.99
N GLN A 14 52.80 -23.40 -7.21
CA GLN A 14 53.01 -21.98 -7.49
C GLN A 14 51.86 -21.09 -6.98
N PHE A 15 50.73 -21.68 -6.58
CA PHE A 15 49.53 -20.97 -6.12
C PHE A 15 49.16 -21.28 -4.66
N GLY A 16 50.00 -22.03 -3.94
CA GLY A 16 49.75 -22.48 -2.56
C GLY A 16 49.65 -21.37 -1.51
N ASP A 17 50.11 -20.15 -1.83
CA ASP A 17 50.08 -18.98 -0.93
C ASP A 17 48.95 -17.98 -1.29
N SER A 18 48.05 -18.36 -2.21
CA SER A 18 46.92 -17.52 -2.60
C SER A 18 45.87 -17.52 -1.48
N LYS A 19 45.47 -16.33 -1.01
CA LYS A 19 44.66 -16.07 0.20
C LYS A 19 43.34 -16.87 0.36
N ASP A 20 42.88 -17.57 -0.67
CA ASP A 20 41.62 -18.33 -0.70
C ASP A 20 41.78 -19.85 -0.90
N GLY A 21 42.99 -20.38 -1.16
CA GLY A 21 43.26 -21.83 -1.31
C GLY A 21 42.62 -22.55 -2.51
N ARG A 22 41.50 -22.06 -3.04
CA ARG A 22 40.71 -22.69 -4.12
C ARG A 22 41.41 -22.70 -5.47
N LEU A 23 42.28 -21.73 -5.74
CA LEU A 23 43.04 -21.69 -7.00
C LEU A 23 44.05 -22.83 -7.08
N ALA A 24 44.74 -23.16 -5.98
CA ALA A 24 45.64 -24.29 -5.93
C ALA A 24 44.89 -25.62 -6.15
N GLU A 25 43.66 -25.73 -5.65
CA GLU A 25 42.78 -26.89 -5.89
C GLU A 25 42.40 -27.04 -7.37
N TYR A 26 41.95 -25.97 -8.03
CA TYR A 26 41.63 -26.02 -9.46
C TYR A 26 42.84 -26.33 -10.33
N VAL A 27 44.00 -25.75 -10.02
CA VAL A 27 45.24 -26.02 -10.74
C VAL A 27 45.66 -27.48 -10.54
N SER A 28 45.51 -28.02 -9.33
CA SER A 28 45.80 -29.44 -9.02
C SER A 28 44.92 -30.39 -9.83
N ILE A 29 43.63 -30.11 -9.99
CA ILE A 29 42.73 -30.93 -10.82
C ILE A 29 43.19 -30.93 -12.28
N VAL A 30 43.55 -29.76 -12.81
CA VAL A 30 44.02 -29.63 -14.20
C VAL A 30 45.36 -30.32 -14.40
N GLU A 31 46.28 -30.20 -13.43
CA GLU A 31 47.60 -30.85 -13.42
C GLU A 31 47.50 -32.38 -13.36
N ASN A 32 46.57 -32.92 -12.58
CA ASN A 32 46.35 -34.37 -12.45
C ASN A 32 45.56 -34.98 -13.62
N THR A 33 45.02 -34.16 -14.52
CA THR A 33 44.34 -34.67 -15.71
C THR A 33 45.40 -35.18 -16.69
N THR A 34 45.29 -36.42 -17.14
CA THR A 34 46.21 -36.94 -18.17
C THR A 34 45.93 -36.28 -19.52
N LEU A 35 46.98 -35.80 -20.19
CA LEU A 35 46.87 -35.36 -21.57
C LEU A 35 46.61 -36.57 -22.48
N PRO A 36 45.76 -36.45 -23.50
CA PRO A 36 45.65 -37.45 -24.55
C PRO A 36 47.01 -37.72 -25.21
N GLU A 37 47.26 -38.97 -25.63
CA GLU A 37 48.52 -39.38 -26.28
C GLU A 37 48.85 -38.54 -27.52
N GLU A 38 47.84 -38.04 -28.23
CA GLU A 38 48.02 -37.14 -29.39
C GLU A 38 48.83 -35.87 -29.06
N TYR A 39 48.85 -35.46 -27.78
CA TYR A 39 49.50 -34.24 -27.33
C TYR A 39 50.75 -34.47 -26.48
N SER A 40 51.16 -35.73 -26.23
CA SER A 40 52.29 -36.03 -25.35
C SER A 40 53.65 -35.64 -25.93
N ASP A 41 53.77 -35.67 -27.25
CA ASP A 41 55.05 -35.53 -27.96
C ASP A 41 55.27 -34.11 -28.50
N LEU A 42 54.34 -33.18 -28.25
CA LEU A 42 54.41 -31.81 -28.71
C LEU A 42 55.44 -31.01 -27.91
N SER A 43 56.18 -30.13 -28.59
CA SER A 43 57.01 -29.14 -27.90
C SER A 43 56.17 -28.09 -27.15
N PRO A 44 56.73 -27.40 -26.15
CA PRO A 44 56.00 -26.37 -25.40
C PRO A 44 55.40 -25.25 -26.27
N ASP A 45 56.08 -24.86 -27.36
CA ASP A 45 55.58 -23.85 -28.29
C ASP A 45 54.41 -24.36 -29.14
N GLU A 46 54.47 -25.62 -29.58
CA GLU A 46 53.37 -26.29 -30.29
C GLU A 46 52.16 -26.52 -29.39
N MET A 47 52.36 -26.93 -28.14
CA MET A 47 51.30 -27.05 -27.14
C MET A 47 50.57 -25.72 -26.91
N LYS A 48 51.30 -24.60 -26.92
CA LYS A 48 50.74 -23.26 -26.78
C LYS A 48 49.91 -22.85 -27.99
N GLU A 49 50.41 -23.12 -29.20
CA GLU A 49 49.67 -22.86 -30.44
C GLU A 49 48.41 -23.71 -30.52
N ARG A 50 48.52 -25.01 -30.26
CA ARG A 50 47.39 -25.94 -30.31
C ARG A 50 46.33 -25.63 -29.26
N SER A 51 46.75 -25.16 -28.07
CA SER A 51 45.83 -24.67 -27.05
C SER A 51 45.00 -23.47 -27.54
N ARG A 52 45.62 -22.55 -28.30
CA ARG A 52 44.90 -21.41 -28.88
C ARG A 52 43.92 -21.86 -29.94
N GLU A 53 44.33 -22.73 -30.85
CA GLU A 53 43.43 -23.28 -31.88
C GLU A 53 42.21 -23.96 -31.25
N ILE A 54 42.40 -24.84 -30.26
CA ILE A 54 41.28 -25.54 -29.60
C ILE A 54 40.30 -24.57 -28.94
N LEU A 55 40.78 -23.44 -28.40
CA LEU A 55 39.94 -22.41 -27.77
C LEU A 55 39.13 -21.58 -28.77
N TYR A 56 39.55 -21.51 -30.03
CA TYR A 56 38.92 -20.68 -31.06
C TYR A 56 38.37 -21.48 -32.24
N ASP A 57 38.52 -22.81 -32.24
CA ASP A 57 38.01 -23.66 -33.29
C ASP A 57 36.47 -23.66 -33.34
N SER A 58 35.95 -23.95 -34.52
CA SER A 58 34.54 -24.16 -34.82
C SER A 58 33.86 -25.10 -33.83
N PHE A 59 34.49 -26.24 -33.50
CA PHE A 59 33.94 -27.22 -32.58
C PHE A 59 33.71 -26.65 -31.16
N TYR A 60 34.62 -25.81 -30.67
CA TYR A 60 34.48 -25.16 -29.37
C TYR A 60 33.33 -24.14 -29.40
N ASN A 61 33.24 -23.32 -30.45
CA ASN A 61 32.18 -22.33 -30.59
C ASN A 61 30.79 -22.99 -30.74
N ASP A 62 30.70 -24.10 -31.46
CA ASP A 62 29.47 -24.88 -31.63
C ASP A 62 29.04 -25.50 -30.29
N SER A 63 29.98 -26.12 -29.57
CA SER A 63 29.74 -26.68 -28.24
C SER A 63 29.31 -25.61 -27.23
N LYS A 64 29.98 -24.45 -27.25
CA LYS A 64 29.61 -23.30 -26.41
C LYS A 64 28.20 -22.82 -26.72
N THR A 65 27.84 -22.72 -27.99
CA THR A 65 26.50 -22.30 -28.43
C THR A 65 25.44 -23.33 -28.05
N MET A 66 25.75 -24.63 -28.18
CA MET A 66 24.88 -25.74 -27.78
C MET A 66 24.56 -25.71 -26.28
N ILE A 67 25.50 -25.29 -25.43
CA ILE A 67 25.29 -25.16 -23.98
C ILE A 67 24.62 -23.83 -23.62
N MET A 68 25.07 -22.71 -24.20
CA MET A 68 24.54 -21.38 -23.84
C MET A 68 23.12 -21.15 -24.35
N SER A 69 22.74 -21.65 -25.52
CA SER A 69 21.42 -21.40 -26.09
C SER A 69 20.27 -21.95 -25.21
N PRO A 70 20.33 -23.19 -24.69
CA PRO A 70 19.34 -23.69 -23.74
C PRO A 70 19.31 -22.90 -22.42
N ILE A 71 20.47 -22.49 -21.90
CA ILE A 71 20.55 -21.68 -20.68
C ILE A 71 19.83 -20.34 -20.89
N GLU A 72 20.07 -19.69 -22.01
CA GLU A 72 19.44 -18.42 -22.32
C GLU A 72 17.92 -18.57 -22.50
N ARG A 73 17.48 -19.63 -23.19
CA ARG A 73 16.04 -19.96 -23.30
C ARG A 73 15.41 -20.21 -21.93
N PHE A 74 16.10 -20.91 -21.04
CA PHE A 74 15.63 -21.16 -19.68
C PHE A 74 15.51 -19.85 -18.88
N ARG A 75 16.53 -18.98 -18.96
CA ARG A 75 16.51 -17.66 -18.31
C ARG A 75 15.37 -16.79 -18.83
N GLN A 76 15.16 -16.77 -20.14
CA GLN A 76 14.04 -16.03 -20.75
C GLN A 76 12.69 -16.57 -20.31
N ALA A 77 12.52 -17.89 -20.24
CA ALA A 77 11.29 -18.52 -19.77
C ALA A 77 11.02 -18.19 -18.28
N LEU A 78 12.06 -18.19 -17.44
CA LEU A 78 11.96 -17.79 -16.05
C LEU A 78 11.56 -16.34 -15.89
N ASN A 79 12.25 -15.43 -16.58
CA ASN A 79 11.94 -14.00 -16.51
C ASN A 79 10.50 -13.74 -16.97
N LYS A 80 10.08 -14.35 -18.09
CA LYS A 80 8.71 -14.22 -18.59
C LYS A 80 7.67 -14.71 -17.57
N ARG A 81 7.94 -15.83 -16.90
CA ARG A 81 7.05 -16.35 -15.85
C ARG A 81 7.00 -15.41 -14.65
N LEU A 82 8.16 -14.89 -14.22
CA LEU A 82 8.25 -13.96 -13.11
C LEU A 82 7.46 -12.68 -13.42
N ASP A 83 7.62 -12.12 -14.61
CA ASP A 83 6.88 -10.94 -15.05
C ASP A 83 5.37 -11.19 -15.05
N ALA A 84 4.92 -12.34 -15.58
CA ALA A 84 3.51 -12.71 -15.56
C ALA A 84 2.93 -12.88 -14.15
N GLU A 85 3.73 -13.41 -13.21
CA GLU A 85 3.32 -13.57 -11.81
C GLU A 85 3.27 -12.22 -11.08
N VAL A 86 4.21 -11.32 -11.35
CA VAL A 86 4.21 -9.94 -10.85
C VAL A 86 3.02 -9.17 -11.40
N GLU A 87 2.72 -9.29 -12.70
CA GLU A 87 1.58 -8.63 -13.32
C GLU A 87 0.25 -9.18 -12.79
N SER A 88 0.12 -10.50 -12.63
CA SER A 88 -1.05 -11.12 -12.00
C SER A 88 -1.24 -10.67 -10.55
N ALA A 89 -0.15 -10.47 -9.80
CA ALA A 89 -0.23 -9.94 -8.43
C ALA A 89 -0.54 -8.43 -8.42
N ALA A 90 -0.11 -7.68 -9.45
CA ALA A 90 -0.36 -6.25 -9.59
C ALA A 90 -1.76 -5.92 -10.11
N ALA A 91 -2.40 -6.81 -10.88
CA ALA A 91 -3.75 -6.61 -11.44
C ALA A 91 -4.83 -6.36 -10.35
N GLY A 92 -4.61 -6.85 -9.13
CA GLY A 92 -5.48 -6.57 -7.98
C GLY A 92 -5.31 -5.17 -7.36
N ARG A 93 -4.20 -4.46 -7.63
CA ARG A 93 -3.92 -3.17 -6.99
C ARG A 93 -4.77 -2.04 -7.55
N GLU A 94 -4.96 -1.99 -8.86
CA GLU A 94 -5.70 -0.90 -9.50
C GLU A 94 -7.18 -0.94 -9.10
N THR A 95 -7.77 -2.15 -9.10
CA THR A 95 -9.15 -2.36 -8.65
C THR A 95 -9.32 -2.08 -7.15
N ALA A 96 -8.37 -2.53 -6.31
CA ALA A 96 -8.38 -2.23 -4.88
C ALA A 96 -8.26 -0.73 -4.59
N LEU A 97 -7.42 0.01 -5.34
CA LEU A 97 -7.28 1.46 -5.21
C LEU A 97 -8.59 2.19 -5.55
N VAL A 98 -9.25 1.80 -6.64
CA VAL A 98 -10.55 2.38 -7.03
C VAL A 98 -11.60 2.12 -5.95
N ILE A 99 -11.70 0.88 -5.47
CA ILE A 99 -12.65 0.52 -4.39
C ILE A 99 -12.36 1.33 -3.13
N GLN A 100 -11.10 1.46 -2.74
CA GLN A 100 -10.70 2.24 -1.56
C GLN A 100 -11.06 3.72 -1.69
N LEU A 101 -10.86 4.31 -2.87
CA LEU A 101 -11.20 5.71 -3.13
C LEU A 101 -12.71 5.93 -3.04
N VAL A 102 -13.51 5.04 -3.63
CA VAL A 102 -14.97 5.08 -3.54
C VAL A 102 -15.43 4.94 -2.09
N CYS A 103 -14.85 3.99 -1.34
CA CYS A 103 -15.18 3.78 0.06
C CYS A 103 -14.86 5.03 0.91
N SER A 104 -13.69 5.61 0.71
CA SER A 104 -13.26 6.84 1.40
C SER A 104 -14.18 8.03 1.09
N ALA A 105 -14.54 8.22 -0.18
CA ALA A 105 -15.48 9.27 -0.57
C ALA A 105 -16.88 9.05 0.03
N SER A 106 -17.35 7.80 0.05
CA SER A 106 -18.67 7.46 0.61
C SER A 106 -18.79 7.79 2.10
N VAL A 107 -17.71 7.60 2.87
CA VAL A 107 -17.68 7.94 4.31
C VAL A 107 -17.86 9.45 4.50
N LEU A 108 -17.16 10.28 3.71
CA LEU A 108 -17.31 11.73 3.78
C LEU A 108 -18.73 12.18 3.45
N VAL A 109 -19.35 11.57 2.43
CA VAL A 109 -20.74 11.85 2.06
C VAL A 109 -21.70 11.48 3.20
N ILE A 110 -21.54 10.29 3.80
CA ILE A 110 -22.38 9.84 4.90
C ILE A 110 -22.25 10.78 6.11
N VAL A 111 -21.01 11.15 6.48
CA VAL A 111 -20.78 12.11 7.57
C VAL A 111 -21.45 13.45 7.27
N GLY A 112 -21.34 13.96 6.04
CA GLY A 112 -22.01 15.19 5.61
C GLY A 112 -23.54 15.09 5.75
N ILE A 113 -24.14 13.99 5.31
CA ILE A 113 -25.59 13.74 5.45
C ILE A 113 -25.99 13.73 6.93
N VAL A 114 -25.25 13.01 7.77
CA VAL A 114 -25.52 12.95 9.22
C VAL A 114 -25.47 14.33 9.85
N LEU A 115 -24.48 15.16 9.49
CA LEU A 115 -24.39 16.54 9.98
C LEU A 115 -25.57 17.40 9.53
N ILE A 116 -26.00 17.30 8.26
CA ILE A 116 -27.17 18.02 7.75
C ILE A 116 -28.44 17.61 8.51
N VAL A 117 -28.63 16.30 8.73
CA VAL A 117 -29.76 15.77 9.49
C VAL A 117 -29.72 16.29 10.93
N PHE A 118 -28.55 16.28 11.57
CA PHE A 118 -28.38 16.77 12.93
C PHE A 118 -28.64 18.29 13.03
N GLU A 119 -28.15 19.07 12.07
CA GLU A 119 -28.42 20.50 12.00
C GLU A 119 -29.93 20.77 11.87
N SER A 120 -30.60 20.04 10.98
CA SER A 120 -32.03 20.21 10.72
C SER A 120 -32.92 19.74 11.87
N LEU A 121 -32.56 18.65 12.55
CA LEU A 121 -33.41 18.04 13.60
C LEU A 121 -33.14 18.58 15.00
N TYR A 122 -31.92 19.05 15.29
CA TYR A 122 -31.52 19.51 16.62
C TYR A 122 -31.07 20.96 16.65
N VAL A 123 -30.10 21.37 15.83
CA VAL A 123 -29.49 22.70 15.95
C VAL A 123 -30.47 23.82 15.59
N ARG A 124 -31.13 23.73 14.43
CA ARG A 124 -32.09 24.77 14.00
C ARG A 124 -33.29 24.89 14.93
N PRO A 125 -33.97 23.82 15.36
CA PRO A 125 -35.12 23.97 16.24
C PRO A 125 -34.73 24.47 17.65
N ILE A 126 -33.54 24.12 18.17
CA ILE A 126 -33.03 24.72 19.43
C ILE A 126 -32.83 26.23 19.27
N ASN A 127 -32.21 26.65 18.18
CA ASN A 127 -32.00 28.07 17.90
C ASN A 127 -33.33 28.80 17.71
N ASP A 128 -34.29 28.23 16.96
CA ASP A 128 -35.65 28.77 16.80
C ASP A 128 -36.33 28.98 18.18
N TYR A 129 -36.18 28.01 19.09
CA TYR A 129 -36.73 28.11 20.45
C TYR A 129 -36.04 29.21 21.25
N SER A 130 -34.71 29.24 21.23
CA SER A 130 -33.92 30.25 21.94
C SER A 130 -34.24 31.65 21.44
N GLU A 131 -34.27 31.86 20.13
CA GLU A 131 -34.60 33.15 19.52
C GLU A 131 -36.04 33.58 19.83
N SER A 132 -36.99 32.64 19.76
CA SER A 132 -38.39 32.88 20.12
C SER A 132 -38.57 33.35 21.56
N LEU A 133 -37.72 32.88 22.48
CA LEU A 133 -37.74 33.24 23.90
C LEU A 133 -36.95 34.53 24.16
N SER A 134 -35.74 34.67 23.60
CA SER A 134 -34.87 35.83 23.79
C SER A 134 -35.46 37.11 23.22
N LYS A 135 -36.02 37.10 22.00
CA LYS A 135 -36.67 38.28 21.40
C LYS A 135 -37.86 38.79 22.19
N ARG A 136 -38.52 37.94 22.98
CA ARG A 136 -39.65 38.33 23.83
C ARG A 136 -39.19 38.90 25.17
N ASN A 137 -38.01 38.52 25.65
CA ASN A 137 -37.39 39.10 26.85
C ASN A 137 -36.77 40.49 26.59
N GLU A 138 -36.26 40.75 25.38
CA GLU A 138 -35.64 42.06 25.06
C GLU A 138 -36.67 43.19 24.83
N ASN A 139 -37.89 42.85 24.41
CA ASN A 139 -38.92 43.84 24.05
C ASN A 139 -39.81 44.29 25.22
N SER A 140 -39.58 43.79 26.43
CA SER A 140 -40.35 44.16 27.63
C SER A 140 -39.42 44.29 28.85
N ALA A 141 -39.60 45.35 29.65
CA ALA A 141 -38.82 45.57 30.88
C ALA A 141 -39.14 44.55 32.00
N GLU A 142 -40.21 43.77 31.81
CA GLU A 142 -40.69 42.71 32.69
C GLU A 142 -40.98 41.46 31.84
N PHE A 143 -40.72 40.26 32.36
CA PHE A 143 -40.91 39.02 31.61
C PHE A 143 -42.41 38.76 31.38
N ASP A 144 -42.93 39.15 30.22
CA ASP A 144 -44.35 38.99 29.89
C ASP A 144 -44.68 37.52 29.61
N LEU A 145 -45.10 36.83 30.67
CA LEU A 145 -45.53 35.44 30.65
C LEU A 145 -46.78 35.22 29.78
N SER A 146 -47.56 36.26 29.44
CA SER A 146 -48.89 36.13 28.83
C SER A 146 -48.89 35.56 27.40
N ASN A 147 -47.74 35.56 26.72
CA ASN A 147 -47.62 35.11 25.33
C ASN A 147 -46.37 34.25 25.03
N VAL A 148 -45.78 33.61 26.04
CA VAL A 148 -44.59 32.76 25.88
C VAL A 148 -44.97 31.41 25.28
N ARG A 149 -44.73 31.23 23.98
CA ARG A 149 -44.91 29.96 23.26
C ARG A 149 -43.82 29.74 22.21
N VAL A 150 -43.42 28.48 22.04
CA VAL A 150 -42.51 28.02 20.98
C VAL A 150 -43.28 27.18 19.96
N SER A 151 -42.77 27.04 18.73
CA SER A 151 -43.40 26.20 17.70
C SER A 151 -42.77 24.80 17.72
N PRO A 152 -43.46 23.72 18.15
CA PRO A 152 -42.86 22.38 18.24
C PRO A 152 -42.28 21.91 16.90
N LYS A 153 -40.97 21.62 16.87
CA LYS A 153 -40.21 21.22 15.67
C LYS A 153 -38.99 20.38 16.07
N GLY A 154 -38.40 19.70 15.09
CA GLY A 154 -37.17 18.92 15.27
C GLY A 154 -37.41 17.45 15.56
N ALA A 155 -36.39 16.80 16.13
CA ALA A 155 -36.47 15.41 16.59
C ALA A 155 -37.59 15.23 17.62
N TYR A 156 -38.01 13.98 17.84
CA TYR A 156 -39.15 13.65 18.71
C TYR A 156 -39.03 14.26 20.10
N GLU A 157 -37.85 14.17 20.73
CA GLU A 157 -37.61 14.73 22.06
C GLU A 157 -37.78 16.25 22.09
N LEU A 158 -37.32 16.93 21.03
CA LEU A 158 -37.31 18.38 20.93
C LEU A 158 -38.68 18.95 20.55
N PHE A 159 -39.43 18.20 19.74
CA PHE A 159 -40.83 18.45 19.49
C PHE A 159 -41.65 18.33 20.78
N ARG A 160 -41.47 17.22 21.52
CA ARG A 160 -42.16 16.98 22.81
C ARG A 160 -41.81 18.02 23.86
N PHE A 161 -40.56 18.48 23.90
CA PHE A 161 -40.17 19.60 24.75
C PHE A 161 -40.99 20.84 24.43
N GLY A 162 -41.12 21.20 23.14
CA GLY A 162 -41.94 22.34 22.72
C GLY A 162 -43.41 22.24 23.14
N GLU A 163 -44.01 21.05 23.00
CA GLU A 163 -45.39 20.80 23.46
C GLU A 163 -45.54 20.97 24.98
N LEU A 164 -44.65 20.34 25.75
CA LEU A 164 -44.69 20.38 27.22
C LEU A 164 -44.44 21.80 27.73
N PHE A 165 -43.49 22.51 27.14
CA PHE A 165 -43.21 23.90 27.45
C PHE A 165 -44.44 24.79 27.22
N ASN A 166 -45.09 24.66 26.06
CA ASN A 166 -46.30 25.42 25.74
C ASN A 166 -47.45 25.12 26.72
N ARG A 167 -47.62 23.85 27.09
CA ARG A 167 -48.64 23.43 28.06
C ARG A 167 -48.39 24.03 29.45
N LEU A 168 -47.15 23.98 29.93
CA LEU A 168 -46.77 24.58 31.22
C LEU A 168 -46.95 26.09 31.21
N SER A 169 -46.51 26.75 30.14
CA SER A 169 -46.69 28.19 29.95
C SER A 169 -48.17 28.59 30.05
N GLN A 170 -49.06 27.86 29.37
CA GLN A 170 -50.50 28.10 29.43
C GLN A 170 -51.08 27.89 30.85
N ILE A 171 -50.63 26.88 31.59
CA ILE A 171 -51.08 26.64 32.97
C ILE A 171 -50.67 27.83 33.86
N LEU A 172 -49.42 28.28 33.77
CA LEU A 172 -48.92 29.40 34.55
C LEU A 172 -49.65 30.70 34.22
N GLN A 173 -49.90 30.97 32.93
CA GLN A 173 -50.70 32.12 32.50
C GLN A 173 -52.10 32.10 33.12
N ASN A 174 -52.75 30.94 33.15
CA ASN A 174 -54.08 30.81 33.74
C ASN A 174 -54.06 31.02 35.25
N GLU A 175 -53.04 30.54 35.95
CA GLU A 175 -52.87 30.75 37.39
C GLU A 175 -52.58 32.21 37.74
N LEU A 176 -51.75 32.91 36.95
CA LEU A 176 -51.52 34.34 37.12
C LEU A 176 -52.81 35.14 36.94
N LYS A 177 -53.58 34.86 35.88
CA LYS A 177 -54.89 35.49 35.66
C LYS A 177 -55.87 35.25 36.81
N LYS A 178 -55.92 34.04 37.35
CA LYS A 178 -56.77 33.73 38.52
C LYS A 178 -56.38 34.56 39.74
N ARG A 179 -55.09 34.73 40.01
CA ARG A 179 -54.60 35.53 41.13
C ARG A 179 -54.94 37.00 40.96
N GLU A 180 -54.73 37.54 39.75
CA GLU A 180 -55.12 38.91 39.40
C GLU A 180 -56.61 39.16 39.61
N THR A 181 -57.49 38.20 39.24
CA THR A 181 -58.94 38.31 39.47
C THR A 181 -59.38 38.09 40.92
N ALA A 182 -58.53 37.54 41.80
CA ALA A 182 -58.84 37.26 43.20
C ALA A 182 -58.38 38.37 44.16
N GLU A 183 -57.51 39.28 43.69
CA GLU A 183 -57.02 40.45 44.43
C GLU A 183 -57.84 41.73 44.15
N VAL A 184 -58.89 41.65 43.31
CA VAL A 184 -59.88 42.70 43.02
C VAL A 184 -61.18 42.43 43.77
#